data_AF-A0A9E5ZZU7-F1
#
_entry.id   AF-A0A9E5ZZU7-F1
#
_cell.length_a   1.000
_cell.length_b   1.000
_cell.length_c   1.000
_cell.angle_alpha   90.00
_cell.angle_beta   90.00
_cell.angle_gamma   90.00
#
_symmetry.space_group_name_H-M   'P 1'
#
loop_
_entity.id
_entity.type
_entity.pdbx_description
1 polymer ?
#
loop_
_entity_poly.entity_id
_entity_poly.type
_entity_poly.pdbx_seq_one_letter_code
_entity_poly.pdbx_strand_id
1 'polypeptide(L)'
;MSRMLPLALVAASFALPASADSVLDMMRNLSKDGPVYSYEMTYSDAEIVAEGKIDPSQPEGERIQVTSPDESEWSDDFREGLEEMEAETDGDIWCADFAEMVPDSVSTLTENDATITYAFTPKPEADADGMEKKMMKKLKGTVTLDKADGSVLAFNMKLPKPYKPAIVAKINAFEMDASCARAPDGRTFVESFDFKIAGSAMMQSFDEAVSRRITKLLDPVG
;
A
#
# COMPACT_ATOMS: atom_id res chain seq x y z
N MET A 1 -52.08 53.98 -16.19
CA MET A 1 -52.52 52.60 -16.53
C MET A 1 -51.29 51.72 -16.59
N SER A 2 -51.10 50.87 -15.58
CA SER A 2 -50.01 49.90 -15.47
C SER A 2 -50.07 48.85 -16.58
N ARG A 3 -48.93 48.48 -17.15
CA ARG A 3 -48.75 47.19 -17.81
C ARG A 3 -47.44 46.56 -17.31
N MET A 4 -47.62 45.45 -16.59
CA MET A 4 -46.57 44.62 -15.99
C MET A 4 -45.80 43.86 -17.08
N LEU A 5 -44.48 43.82 -16.93
CA LEU A 5 -43.55 42.93 -17.64
C LEU A 5 -43.51 41.57 -16.91
N PRO A 6 -43.62 40.41 -17.58
CA PRO A 6 -43.30 39.15 -16.94
C PRO A 6 -41.79 38.88 -17.09
N LEU A 7 -41.08 38.91 -15.96
CA LEU A 7 -39.71 38.43 -15.86
C LEU A 7 -39.77 36.89 -15.83
N ALA A 8 -39.43 36.23 -16.92
CA ALA A 8 -39.25 34.78 -16.95
C ALA A 8 -37.86 34.46 -16.40
N LEU A 9 -37.78 33.96 -15.16
CA LEU A 9 -36.55 33.42 -14.59
C LEU A 9 -36.25 32.07 -15.27
N VAL A 10 -35.23 32.04 -16.13
CA VAL A 10 -34.65 30.78 -16.63
C VAL A 10 -33.75 30.23 -15.52
N ALA A 11 -34.20 29.19 -14.83
CA ALA A 11 -33.35 28.42 -13.92
C ALA A 11 -32.40 27.56 -14.76
N ALA A 12 -31.16 28.02 -14.92
CA ALA A 12 -30.08 27.21 -15.46
C ALA A 12 -29.65 26.21 -14.37
N SER A 13 -30.17 24.99 -14.43
CA SER A 13 -29.63 23.86 -13.68
C SER A 13 -28.24 23.54 -14.24
N PHE A 14 -27.20 24.07 -13.61
CA PHE A 14 -25.84 23.56 -13.81
C PHE A 14 -25.81 22.14 -13.25
N ALA A 15 -25.97 21.16 -14.13
CA ALA A 15 -25.49 19.82 -13.85
C ALA A 15 -23.97 19.90 -13.79
N LEU A 16 -23.42 19.90 -12.57
CA LEU A 16 -21.99 19.66 -12.39
C LEU A 16 -21.69 18.29 -13.02
N PRO A 17 -20.69 18.20 -13.92
CA PRO A 17 -20.23 16.90 -14.35
C PRO A 17 -19.80 16.15 -13.09
N ALA A 18 -20.30 14.94 -12.91
CA ALA A 18 -19.74 14.00 -11.94
C ALA A 18 -18.33 13.65 -12.41
N SER A 19 -17.37 14.52 -12.09
CA SER A 19 -15.96 14.23 -12.22
C SER A 19 -15.65 13.05 -11.31
N ALA A 20 -14.74 12.19 -11.77
CA ALA A 20 -14.05 11.25 -10.89
C ALA A 20 -13.69 11.97 -9.58
N ASP A 21 -13.84 11.26 -8.46
CA ASP A 21 -13.76 11.86 -7.12
C ASP A 21 -12.46 12.66 -6.96
N SER A 22 -12.57 13.96 -6.65
CA SER A 22 -11.41 14.87 -6.63
C SER A 22 -10.30 14.40 -5.70
N VAL A 23 -10.62 13.59 -4.68
CA VAL A 23 -9.63 13.02 -3.76
C VAL A 23 -8.81 11.90 -4.42
N LEU A 24 -9.43 11.08 -5.28
CA LEU A 24 -8.70 10.08 -6.07
C LEU A 24 -7.76 10.74 -7.08
N ASP A 25 -8.20 11.84 -7.69
CA ASP A 25 -7.35 12.63 -8.58
C ASP A 25 -6.16 13.24 -7.82
N MET A 26 -6.36 13.73 -6.58
CA MET A 26 -5.25 14.18 -5.74
C MET A 26 -4.26 13.04 -5.44
N MET A 27 -4.75 11.87 -4.99
CA MET A 27 -3.90 10.70 -4.72
C MET A 27 -3.03 10.31 -5.91
N ARG A 28 -3.60 10.28 -7.12
CA ARG A 28 -2.88 9.89 -8.35
C ARG A 28 -1.83 10.91 -8.78
N ASN A 29 -1.93 12.15 -8.29
CA ASN A 29 -1.02 13.23 -8.61
C ASN A 29 -0.10 13.59 -7.43
N LEU A 30 -0.05 12.76 -6.38
CA LEU A 30 0.93 12.93 -5.30
C LEU A 30 2.35 12.89 -5.87
N SER A 31 3.18 13.81 -5.40
CA SER A 31 4.60 13.83 -5.77
C SER A 31 5.30 12.60 -5.22
N LYS A 32 5.97 11.85 -6.10
CA LYS A 32 6.95 10.83 -5.70
C LYS A 32 8.32 11.44 -5.40
N ASP A 33 8.58 12.65 -5.91
CA ASP A 33 9.82 13.38 -5.67
C ASP A 33 9.92 13.82 -4.21
N GLY A 34 11.12 13.69 -3.65
CA GLY A 34 11.48 14.17 -2.32
C GLY A 34 12.79 13.56 -1.83
N PRO A 35 13.25 13.92 -0.63
CA PRO A 35 14.45 13.32 -0.05
C PRO A 35 14.30 11.80 0.16
N VAL A 36 15.42 11.09 0.10
CA VAL A 36 15.51 9.71 0.58
C VAL A 36 15.69 9.76 2.10
N TYR A 37 15.04 8.87 2.83
CA TYR A 37 15.14 8.81 4.29
C TYR A 37 15.85 7.53 4.73
N SER A 38 16.65 7.64 5.79
CA SER A 38 17.02 6.48 6.59
C SER A 38 15.97 6.23 7.66
N TYR A 39 15.87 5.01 8.18
CA TYR A 39 14.87 4.64 9.17
C TYR A 39 15.30 3.45 10.03
N GLU A 40 14.72 3.36 11.22
CA GLU A 40 14.78 2.17 12.07
C GLU A 40 13.51 1.34 11.82
N MET A 41 13.65 0.01 11.76
CA MET A 41 12.55 -0.91 11.47
C MET A 41 12.62 -2.15 12.36
N THR A 42 11.44 -2.67 12.70
CA THR A 42 11.26 -4.03 13.18
C THR A 42 10.68 -4.88 12.05
N TYR A 43 11.33 -6.00 11.76
CA TYR A 43 10.85 -7.08 10.92
C TYR A 43 10.47 -8.25 11.80
N SER A 44 9.38 -8.95 11.48
CA SER A 44 9.06 -10.21 12.15
C SER A 44 8.34 -11.17 11.23
N ASP A 45 8.68 -12.44 11.34
CA ASP A 45 7.95 -13.56 10.76
C ASP A 45 7.72 -14.66 11.81
N ALA A 46 7.51 -15.90 11.36
CA ALA A 46 7.29 -17.03 12.25
C ALA A 46 8.55 -17.50 13.01
N GLU A 47 9.75 -17.18 12.50
CA GLU A 47 11.02 -17.68 13.00
C GLU A 47 11.79 -16.62 13.79
N ILE A 48 11.74 -15.37 13.33
CA ILE A 48 12.61 -14.31 13.85
C ILE A 48 11.85 -13.00 14.04
N VAL A 49 12.30 -12.24 15.03
CA VAL A 49 12.00 -10.82 15.18
C VAL A 49 13.34 -10.09 15.09
N ALA A 50 13.51 -9.31 14.04
CA ALA A 50 14.72 -8.56 13.79
C ALA A 50 14.46 -7.06 13.91
N GLU A 51 15.43 -6.33 14.45
CA GLU A 51 15.46 -4.87 14.51
C GLU A 51 16.69 -4.39 13.78
N GLY A 52 16.59 -3.28 13.06
CA GLY A 52 17.74 -2.73 12.36
C GLY A 52 17.53 -1.32 11.86
N LYS A 53 18.63 -0.75 11.34
CA LYS A 53 18.65 0.52 10.63
C LYS A 53 18.75 0.25 9.13
N ILE A 54 17.95 0.98 8.36
CA ILE A 54 18.00 1.01 6.91
C ILE A 54 18.48 2.39 6.46
N ASP A 55 19.48 2.42 5.60
CA ASP A 55 20.05 3.62 4.97
C ASP A 55 20.23 3.34 3.47
N PRO A 56 19.23 3.68 2.64
CA PRO A 56 19.27 3.42 1.20
C PRO A 56 20.35 4.19 0.44
N SER A 57 20.97 5.21 1.08
CA SER A 57 22.08 5.96 0.46
C SER A 57 23.41 5.20 0.46
N GLN A 58 23.51 4.13 1.25
CA GLN A 58 24.72 3.30 1.29
C GLN A 58 24.79 2.37 0.06
N PRO A 59 25.99 1.89 -0.30
CA PRO A 59 26.15 0.83 -1.29
C PRO A 59 25.36 -0.42 -0.92
N GLU A 60 24.90 -1.17 -1.92
CA GLU A 60 24.28 -2.49 -1.74
C GLU A 60 25.17 -3.40 -0.87
N GLY A 61 24.58 -4.05 0.12
CA GLY A 61 25.26 -4.85 1.14
C GLY A 61 25.67 -4.06 2.40
N GLU A 62 25.50 -2.74 2.41
CA GLU A 62 25.74 -1.87 3.56
C GLU A 62 24.48 -1.05 3.94
N ARG A 63 23.34 -1.26 3.27
CA ARG A 63 22.13 -0.46 3.47
C ARG A 63 21.38 -0.86 4.73
N ILE A 64 21.48 -2.12 5.15
CA ILE A 64 20.73 -2.69 6.27
C ILE A 64 21.72 -3.13 7.34
N GLN A 65 21.54 -2.56 8.53
CA GLN A 65 22.30 -2.90 9.72
C GLN A 65 21.35 -3.49 10.75
N VAL A 66 21.31 -4.82 10.83
CA VAL A 66 20.54 -5.55 11.85
C VAL A 66 21.22 -5.37 13.21
N THR A 67 20.48 -4.83 14.18
CA THR A 67 20.94 -4.57 15.55
C THR A 67 20.48 -5.65 16.53
N SER A 68 19.45 -6.42 16.19
CA SER A 68 18.98 -7.57 16.96
C SER A 68 18.22 -8.52 16.02
N PRO A 69 18.30 -9.85 16.19
CA PRO A 69 19.17 -10.58 17.11
C PRO A 69 20.63 -10.61 16.61
N ASP A 70 21.54 -11.19 17.39
CA ASP A 70 22.95 -11.31 16.99
C ASP A 70 23.08 -12.20 15.74
N GLU A 71 24.09 -11.93 14.90
CA GLU A 71 24.28 -12.63 13.61
C GLU A 71 24.43 -14.16 13.75
N SER A 72 24.92 -14.63 14.90
CA SER A 72 25.03 -16.05 15.22
C SER A 72 23.69 -16.75 15.41
N GLU A 73 22.62 -15.99 15.61
CA GLU A 73 21.25 -16.48 15.81
C GLU A 73 20.44 -16.50 14.50
N TRP A 74 21.01 -15.98 13.41
CA TRP A 74 20.33 -15.90 12.12
C TRP A 74 20.25 -17.29 11.47
N SER A 75 19.05 -17.66 11.01
CA SER A 75 18.86 -18.81 10.14
C SER A 75 19.43 -18.53 8.75
N ASP A 76 19.68 -19.59 7.97
CA ASP A 76 20.10 -19.45 6.57
C ASP A 76 19.00 -18.74 5.75
N ASP A 77 17.73 -19.04 6.00
CA ASP A 77 16.58 -18.41 5.36
C ASP A 77 16.51 -16.90 5.67
N PHE A 78 16.79 -16.49 6.91
CA PHE A 78 16.84 -15.06 7.26
C PHE A 78 18.00 -14.35 6.57
N ARG A 79 19.15 -15.02 6.40
CA ARG A 79 20.30 -14.46 5.66
C ARG A 79 19.96 -14.25 4.19
N GLU A 80 19.33 -15.23 3.55
CA GLU A 80 18.89 -15.13 2.14
C GLU A 80 17.87 -14.00 1.98
N GLY A 81 16.86 -13.93 2.85
CA GLY A 81 15.87 -12.85 2.83
C GLY A 81 16.47 -11.46 3.08
N LEU A 82 17.53 -11.37 3.90
CA LEU A 82 18.26 -10.12 4.12
C LEU A 82 19.04 -9.68 2.87
N GLU A 83 19.67 -10.63 2.15
CA GLU A 83 20.35 -10.35 0.87
C GLU A 83 19.37 -9.85 -0.20
N GLU A 84 18.19 -10.46 -0.30
CA GLU A 84 17.12 -9.98 -1.18
C GLU A 84 16.67 -8.56 -0.79
N MET A 85 16.44 -8.32 0.51
CA MET A 85 16.04 -7.01 1.01
C MET A 85 17.11 -5.94 0.75
N GLU A 86 18.40 -6.26 0.85
CA GLU A 86 19.52 -5.37 0.50
C GLU A 86 19.45 -4.92 -0.97
N ALA A 87 19.22 -5.87 -1.88
CA ALA A 87 19.16 -5.61 -3.31
C ALA A 87 17.97 -4.71 -3.68
N GLU A 88 16.83 -4.89 -3.00
CA GLU A 88 15.59 -4.14 -3.24
C GLU A 88 15.50 -2.82 -2.47
N THR A 89 16.36 -2.59 -1.46
CA THR A 89 16.34 -1.35 -0.67
C THR A 89 16.88 -0.18 -1.50
N ASP A 90 15.99 0.62 -2.09
CA ASP A 90 16.31 1.82 -2.87
C ASP A 90 15.73 3.11 -2.28
N GLY A 91 15.03 3.01 -1.14
CA GLY A 91 14.38 4.12 -0.45
C GLY A 91 12.92 4.32 -0.82
N ASP A 92 12.32 3.39 -1.56
CA ASP A 92 10.89 3.37 -1.81
C ASP A 92 10.10 2.82 -0.61
N ILE A 93 9.72 3.72 0.30
CA ILE A 93 8.88 3.42 1.47
C ILE A 93 7.51 4.11 1.39
N TRP A 94 7.12 4.61 0.22
CA TRP A 94 6.07 5.61 0.09
C TRP A 94 4.70 4.96 -0.10
N CYS A 95 3.67 5.52 0.55
CA CYS A 95 2.32 5.01 0.39
C CYS A 95 1.64 5.47 -0.91
N ALA A 96 2.26 6.41 -1.64
CA ALA A 96 1.75 6.88 -2.92
C ALA A 96 1.72 5.76 -3.98
N ASP A 97 2.62 4.77 -3.89
CA ASP A 97 2.73 3.68 -4.86
C ASP A 97 1.53 2.73 -4.84
N PHE A 98 0.80 2.68 -3.72
CA PHE A 98 -0.48 1.98 -3.66
C PHE A 98 -1.52 2.51 -4.64
N ALA A 99 -1.40 3.76 -5.11
CA ALA A 99 -2.32 4.35 -6.08
C ALA A 99 -2.36 3.57 -7.41
N GLU A 100 -1.28 2.88 -7.78
CA GLU A 100 -1.17 2.11 -9.03
C GLU A 100 -2.11 0.90 -9.04
N MET A 101 -2.34 0.30 -7.87
CA MET A 101 -3.28 -0.82 -7.70
C MET A 101 -4.75 -0.37 -7.66
N VAL A 102 -5.04 0.91 -7.43
CA VAL A 102 -6.40 1.43 -7.30
C VAL A 102 -7.00 1.70 -8.69
N PRO A 103 -8.09 1.02 -9.10
CA PRO A 103 -8.74 1.29 -10.37
C PRO A 103 -9.50 2.62 -10.38
N ASP A 104 -9.93 3.07 -11.56
CA ASP A 104 -10.77 4.27 -11.69
C ASP A 104 -12.20 3.99 -11.19
N SER A 105 -12.65 2.74 -11.37
CA SER A 105 -13.93 2.26 -10.86
C SER A 105 -13.81 1.79 -9.42
N VAL A 106 -14.06 2.70 -8.48
CA VAL A 106 -14.15 2.41 -7.04
C VAL A 106 -15.54 2.72 -6.50
N SER A 107 -15.83 2.25 -5.30
CA SER A 107 -17.04 2.62 -4.54
C SER A 107 -16.67 3.21 -3.19
N THR A 108 -17.27 4.33 -2.80
CA THR A 108 -17.13 4.87 -1.45
C THR A 108 -17.70 3.88 -0.43
N LEU A 109 -16.88 3.54 0.57
CA LEU A 109 -17.25 2.64 1.66
C LEU A 109 -17.68 3.42 2.90
N THR A 110 -16.85 4.38 3.30
CA THR A 110 -17.09 5.27 4.44
C THR A 110 -16.49 6.64 4.14
N GLU A 111 -17.10 7.69 4.69
CA GLU A 111 -16.62 9.06 4.54
C GLU A 111 -16.95 9.85 5.81
N ASN A 112 -16.02 10.71 6.23
CA ASN A 112 -16.25 11.72 7.25
C ASN A 112 -15.64 13.07 6.80
N ASP A 113 -15.55 14.03 7.72
CA ASP A 113 -15.05 15.37 7.41
C ASP A 113 -13.57 15.39 6.98
N ALA A 114 -12.75 14.46 7.52
CA ALA A 114 -11.31 14.42 7.31
C ALA A 114 -10.86 13.35 6.31
N THR A 115 -11.54 12.20 6.25
CA THR A 115 -11.11 11.05 5.44
C THR A 115 -12.23 10.45 4.61
N ILE A 116 -11.83 9.81 3.51
CA ILE A 116 -12.70 9.00 2.67
C ILE A 116 -12.05 7.63 2.44
N THR A 117 -12.83 6.57 2.57
CA THR A 117 -12.38 5.20 2.31
C THR A 117 -13.11 4.66 1.09
N TYR A 118 -12.35 4.19 0.10
CA TYR A 118 -12.90 3.51 -1.07
C TYR A 118 -12.70 2.01 -0.94
N ALA A 119 -13.63 1.26 -1.52
CA ALA A 119 -13.51 -0.17 -1.78
C ALA A 119 -13.41 -0.42 -3.29
N PHE A 120 -12.58 -1.39 -3.67
CA PHE A 120 -12.33 -1.72 -5.07
C PHE A 120 -11.87 -3.18 -5.24
N THR A 121 -11.71 -3.59 -6.50
CA THR A 121 -10.94 -4.79 -6.84
C THR A 121 -9.63 -4.32 -7.47
N PRO A 122 -8.47 -4.70 -6.90
CA PRO A 122 -7.19 -4.13 -7.30
C PRO A 122 -6.81 -4.49 -8.73
N LYS A 123 -6.08 -3.59 -9.39
CA LYS A 123 -5.46 -3.82 -10.70
C LYS A 123 -4.15 -4.59 -10.49
N PRO A 124 -3.88 -5.65 -11.27
CA PRO A 124 -2.56 -6.26 -11.29
C PRO A 124 -1.55 -5.29 -11.91
N GLU A 125 -0.27 -5.51 -11.62
CA GLU A 125 0.84 -4.78 -12.25
C GLU A 125 0.88 -5.05 -13.77
N ALA A 126 1.64 -4.23 -14.49
CA ALA A 126 1.66 -4.27 -15.95
C ALA A 126 2.24 -5.60 -16.48
N ASP A 127 3.34 -6.04 -15.88
CA ASP A 127 4.10 -7.26 -16.18
C ASP A 127 3.62 -8.50 -15.41
N ALA A 128 2.68 -8.33 -14.47
CA ALA A 128 2.02 -9.41 -13.74
C ALA A 128 1.69 -10.63 -14.60
N ASP A 129 1.97 -11.82 -14.09
CA ASP A 129 1.74 -13.05 -14.84
C ASP A 129 0.24 -13.44 -14.90
N GLY A 130 -0.07 -14.52 -15.63
CA GLY A 130 -1.45 -14.98 -15.79
C GLY A 130 -2.11 -15.50 -14.50
N MET A 131 -1.32 -15.93 -13.51
CA MET A 131 -1.79 -16.42 -12.22
C MET A 131 -2.09 -15.24 -11.29
N GLU A 132 -1.17 -14.28 -11.18
CA GLU A 132 -1.31 -13.06 -10.41
C GLU A 132 -2.52 -12.24 -10.91
N LYS A 133 -2.64 -12.04 -12.23
CA LYS A 133 -3.80 -11.39 -12.86
C LYS A 133 -5.13 -12.06 -12.51
N LYS A 134 -5.15 -13.37 -12.26
CA LYS A 134 -6.36 -14.09 -11.82
C LYS A 134 -6.60 -13.90 -10.32
N MET A 135 -5.55 -13.92 -9.51
CA MET A 135 -5.60 -13.70 -8.06
C MET A 135 -6.12 -12.30 -7.75
N MET A 136 -5.55 -11.25 -8.35
CA MET A 136 -5.95 -9.85 -8.14
C MET A 136 -7.44 -9.60 -8.38
N LYS A 137 -8.03 -10.26 -9.39
CA LYS A 137 -9.49 -10.21 -9.67
C LYS A 137 -10.38 -10.80 -8.57
N LYS A 138 -9.81 -11.60 -7.66
CA LYS A 138 -10.52 -12.20 -6.52
C LYS A 138 -10.36 -11.41 -5.24
N LEU A 139 -9.38 -10.51 -5.18
CA LEU A 139 -9.14 -9.67 -4.03
C LEU A 139 -10.18 -8.55 -3.91
N LYS A 140 -10.32 -8.08 -2.69
CA LYS A 140 -11.01 -6.85 -2.33
C LYS A 140 -10.02 -5.93 -1.66
N GLY A 141 -9.84 -4.75 -2.25
CA GLY A 141 -8.99 -3.70 -1.73
C GLY A 141 -9.81 -2.62 -1.06
N THR A 142 -9.22 -1.96 -0.07
CA THR A 142 -9.68 -0.67 0.44
C THR A 142 -8.52 0.30 0.54
N VAL A 143 -8.77 1.58 0.27
CA VAL A 143 -7.80 2.65 0.45
C VAL A 143 -8.47 3.79 1.21
N THR A 144 -7.82 4.27 2.27
CA THR A 144 -8.26 5.43 3.05
C THR A 144 -7.39 6.61 2.70
N LEU A 145 -8.02 7.70 2.26
CA LEU A 145 -7.35 8.93 1.86
C LEU A 145 -7.68 10.06 2.82
N ASP A 146 -6.69 10.93 3.04
CA ASP A 146 -6.91 12.26 3.62
C ASP A 146 -7.59 13.15 2.57
N LYS A 147 -8.71 13.80 2.95
CA LYS A 147 -9.47 14.66 2.03
C LYS A 147 -8.78 16.00 1.76
N ALA A 148 -7.82 16.41 2.58
CA ALA A 148 -7.13 17.69 2.44
C ALA A 148 -6.12 17.68 1.29
N ASP A 149 -5.42 16.56 1.09
CA ASP A 149 -4.30 16.47 0.15
C ASP A 149 -4.27 15.16 -0.67
N GLY A 150 -5.20 14.24 -0.44
CA GLY A 150 -5.25 12.95 -1.14
C GLY A 150 -4.24 11.91 -0.65
N SER A 151 -3.49 12.19 0.42
CA SER A 151 -2.50 11.25 0.96
C SER A 151 -3.12 9.91 1.34
N VAL A 152 -2.44 8.82 0.99
CA VAL A 152 -2.81 7.48 1.44
C VAL A 152 -2.48 7.36 2.93
N LEU A 153 -3.50 7.05 3.74
CA LEU A 153 -3.41 6.85 5.19
C LEU A 153 -3.46 5.38 5.58
N ALA A 154 -4.16 4.56 4.79
CA ALA A 154 -4.22 3.12 4.96
C ALA A 154 -4.55 2.43 3.65
N PHE A 155 -4.04 1.23 3.46
CA PHE A 155 -4.32 0.36 2.33
C PHE A 155 -4.50 -1.07 2.82
N ASN A 156 -5.55 -1.76 2.36
CA ASN A 156 -5.77 -3.17 2.65
C ASN A 156 -6.10 -3.90 1.36
N MET A 157 -5.64 -5.14 1.24
CA MET A 157 -6.14 -6.12 0.29
C MET A 157 -6.40 -7.43 0.99
N LYS A 158 -7.52 -8.07 0.67
CA LYS A 158 -7.81 -9.41 1.18
C LYS A 158 -8.53 -10.30 0.19
N LEU A 159 -8.29 -11.60 0.33
CA LEU A 159 -9.06 -12.62 -0.35
C LEU A 159 -10.28 -12.97 0.49
N PRO A 160 -11.51 -12.61 0.07
CA PRO A 160 -12.70 -12.80 0.91
C PRO A 160 -13.12 -14.26 1.07
N LYS A 161 -12.69 -15.16 0.17
CA LYS A 161 -12.99 -16.59 0.18
C LYS A 161 -11.86 -17.38 -0.48
N PRO A 162 -11.59 -18.62 -0.05
CA PRO A 162 -10.57 -19.47 -0.67
C PRO A 162 -10.70 -19.54 -2.19
N TYR A 163 -9.57 -19.50 -2.89
CA TYR A 163 -9.50 -19.47 -4.34
C TYR A 163 -8.53 -20.53 -4.88
N LYS A 164 -8.90 -21.19 -5.98
CA LYS A 164 -8.06 -22.18 -6.67
C LYS A 164 -7.57 -21.58 -7.99
N PRO A 165 -6.37 -20.97 -8.05
CA PRO A 165 -5.84 -20.41 -9.29
C PRO A 165 -5.43 -21.50 -10.30
N ALA A 166 -5.11 -22.70 -9.82
CA ALA A 166 -4.74 -23.87 -10.61
C ALA A 166 -5.29 -25.17 -9.98
N ILE A 167 -5.21 -26.30 -10.71
CA ILE A 167 -5.65 -27.61 -10.19
C ILE A 167 -4.79 -28.06 -8.99
N VAL A 168 -3.49 -27.75 -9.05
CA VAL A 168 -2.49 -28.15 -8.05
C VAL A 168 -2.31 -27.11 -6.93
N ALA A 169 -3.07 -26.02 -6.92
CA ALA A 169 -2.89 -24.92 -5.98
C ALA A 169 -4.22 -24.38 -5.43
N LYS A 170 -4.24 -24.04 -4.13
CA LYS A 170 -5.36 -23.39 -3.46
C LYS A 170 -4.83 -22.36 -2.48
N ILE A 171 -5.28 -21.11 -2.62
CA ILE A 171 -5.07 -20.07 -1.62
C ILE A 171 -6.28 -20.08 -0.68
N ASN A 172 -6.02 -20.30 0.61
CA ASN A 172 -7.04 -20.32 1.66
C ASN A 172 -7.26 -18.92 2.24
N ALA A 173 -6.17 -18.19 2.45
CA ALA A 173 -6.18 -16.82 2.96
C ALA A 173 -5.10 -15.99 2.24
N PHE A 174 -5.40 -14.72 2.06
CA PHE A 174 -4.47 -13.68 1.63
C PHE A 174 -4.96 -12.39 2.28
N GLU A 175 -4.07 -11.70 2.97
CA GLU A 175 -4.33 -10.42 3.59
C GLU A 175 -3.05 -9.60 3.55
N MET A 176 -3.20 -8.32 3.21
CA MET A 176 -2.15 -7.33 3.20
C MET A 176 -2.75 -6.07 3.81
N ASP A 177 -2.11 -5.56 4.86
CA ASP A 177 -2.51 -4.35 5.57
C ASP A 177 -1.33 -3.41 5.63
N ALA A 178 -1.54 -2.16 5.23
CA ALA A 178 -0.57 -1.09 5.37
C ALA A 178 -1.21 0.10 6.09
N SER A 179 -0.49 0.65 7.06
CA SER A 179 -0.81 1.93 7.67
C SER A 179 0.29 2.93 7.35
N CYS A 180 -0.12 4.17 7.11
CA CYS A 180 0.78 5.21 6.62
C CYS A 180 0.88 6.35 7.62
N ALA A 181 2.10 6.83 7.85
CA ALA A 181 2.38 8.01 8.65
C ALA A 181 2.92 9.13 7.77
N ARG A 182 2.78 10.38 8.22
CA ARG A 182 3.32 11.54 7.50
C ARG A 182 4.80 11.75 7.83
N ALA A 183 5.61 11.90 6.79
CA ALA A 183 6.99 12.36 6.88
C ALA A 183 7.05 13.90 7.04
N PRO A 184 8.19 14.46 7.51
CA PRO A 184 8.37 15.91 7.65
C PRO A 184 8.21 16.71 6.35
N ASP A 185 8.44 16.09 5.19
CA ASP A 185 8.27 16.72 3.87
C ASP A 185 6.82 16.72 3.37
N GLY A 186 5.89 16.14 4.13
CA GLY A 186 4.46 16.08 3.83
C GLY A 186 4.01 14.82 3.09
N ARG A 187 4.92 13.99 2.57
CA ARG A 187 4.56 12.69 1.98
C ARG A 187 4.13 11.71 3.06
N THR A 188 3.45 10.63 2.67
CA THR A 188 3.18 9.51 3.58
C THR A 188 4.05 8.31 3.27
N PHE A 189 4.62 7.71 4.31
CA PHE A 189 5.42 6.49 4.24
C PHE A 189 4.69 5.34 4.93
N VAL A 190 5.02 4.10 4.56
CA VAL A 190 4.49 2.87 5.15
C VAL A 190 5.05 2.72 6.56
N GLU A 191 4.28 3.10 7.58
CA GLU A 191 4.68 2.96 8.99
C GLU A 191 4.62 1.50 9.42
N SER A 192 3.58 0.78 8.99
CA SER A 192 3.44 -0.65 9.25
C SER A 192 2.88 -1.37 8.05
N PHE A 193 3.36 -2.58 7.85
CA PHE A 193 2.95 -3.49 6.80
C PHE A 193 2.83 -4.89 7.38
N ASP A 194 1.65 -5.49 7.25
CA ASP A 194 1.39 -6.87 7.61
C ASP A 194 0.96 -7.63 6.36
N PHE A 195 1.61 -8.76 6.10
CA PHE A 195 1.28 -9.65 5.00
C PHE A 195 1.03 -11.04 5.54
N LYS A 196 -0.05 -11.68 5.09
CA LYS A 196 -0.41 -13.05 5.46
C LYS A 196 -0.89 -13.79 4.23
N ILE A 197 -0.33 -14.98 4.00
CA ILE A 197 -0.79 -15.88 2.97
C ILE A 197 -0.78 -17.31 3.47
N ALA A 198 -1.88 -18.03 3.24
CA ALA A 198 -1.98 -19.43 3.59
C ALA A 198 -2.63 -20.22 2.47
N GLY A 199 -2.13 -21.41 2.20
CA GLY A 199 -2.57 -22.18 1.05
C GLY A 199 -1.97 -23.57 0.97
N SER A 200 -2.11 -24.15 -0.21
CA SER A 200 -1.40 -25.36 -0.58
C SER A 200 -1.06 -25.37 -2.06
N ALA A 201 0.10 -25.92 -2.39
CA ALA A 201 0.57 -26.15 -3.75
C ALA A 201 1.26 -27.52 -3.81
N MET A 202 1.04 -28.29 -4.88
CA MET A 202 1.66 -29.61 -5.07
C MET A 202 1.51 -30.55 -3.84
N MET A 203 0.33 -30.53 -3.21
CA MET A 203 -0.02 -31.28 -1.99
C MET A 203 0.72 -30.87 -0.70
N GLN A 204 1.55 -29.83 -0.74
CA GLN A 204 2.18 -29.24 0.44
C GLN A 204 1.43 -27.98 0.88
N SER A 205 1.19 -27.83 2.17
CA SER A 205 0.62 -26.61 2.75
C SER A 205 1.70 -25.60 3.05
N PHE A 206 1.35 -24.32 2.94
CA PHE A 206 2.16 -23.19 3.38
C PHE A 206 1.28 -22.23 4.18
N ASP A 207 1.90 -21.53 5.13
CA ASP A 207 1.29 -20.53 5.98
C ASP A 207 2.40 -19.55 6.38
N GLU A 208 2.37 -18.37 5.78
CA GLU A 208 3.39 -17.34 5.92
C GLU A 208 2.74 -16.07 6.44
N ALA A 209 3.40 -15.45 7.42
CA ALA A 209 3.03 -14.17 7.96
C ALA A 209 4.30 -13.35 8.16
N VAL A 210 4.31 -12.13 7.61
CA VAL A 210 5.40 -11.18 7.74
C VAL A 210 4.81 -9.86 8.25
N SER A 211 5.49 -9.24 9.20
CA SER A 211 5.21 -7.88 9.65
C SER A 211 6.47 -7.04 9.55
N ARG A 212 6.31 -5.82 9.08
CA ARG A 212 7.35 -4.79 9.01
C ARG A 212 6.79 -3.53 9.65
N ARG A 213 7.56 -2.89 10.51
CA ARG A 213 7.18 -1.62 11.14
C ARG A 213 8.36 -0.68 11.16
N ILE A 214 8.24 0.46 10.49
CA ILE A 214 9.17 1.57 10.68
C ILE A 214 8.89 2.14 12.06
N THR A 215 9.82 1.89 12.99
CA THR A 215 9.71 2.35 14.38
C THR A 215 10.11 3.81 14.51
N LYS A 216 10.97 4.29 13.59
CA LYS A 216 11.42 5.68 13.55
C LYS A 216 11.91 6.07 12.17
N LEU A 217 11.32 7.11 11.60
CA LEU A 217 11.87 7.80 10.44
C LEU A 217 13.02 8.71 10.91
N LEU A 218 14.19 8.60 10.30
CA LEU A 218 15.37 9.41 10.65
C LEU A 218 15.48 10.63 9.74
N ASP A 219 16.65 11.25 9.71
CA ASP A 219 16.91 12.39 8.82
C ASP A 219 17.05 11.94 7.36
N PRO A 220 16.75 12.84 6.39
CA PRO A 220 17.09 12.66 5.00
C PRO A 220 18.56 12.28 4.78
N VAL A 221 18.78 11.38 3.83
CA VAL A 221 20.10 10.90 3.39
C VAL A 221 20.26 11.12 1.88
N GLY A 222 21.51 11.23 1.43
CA GLY A 222 21.85 11.54 0.03
C GLY A 222 22.77 12.74 -0.13
#